data_AF-A0AAW0GIZ1-F1
#
_entry.id   AF-A0AAW0GIZ1-F1
#
_cell.length_a   1.000
_cell.length_b   1.000
_cell.length_c   1.000
_cell.angle_alpha   90.00
_cell.angle_beta   90.00
_cell.angle_gamma   90.00
#
_symmetry.space_group_name_H-M   'P 1'
#
loop_
_entity.id
_entity.type
_entity.pdbx_description
1 polymer ?
#
loop_
_entity_poly.entity_id
_entity_poly.type
_entity_poly.pdbx_seq_one_letter_code
_entity_poly.pdbx_strand_id
1 'polypeptide(L)'
;MTALLGWHPGERAIQSKIAVAGPMSQAYTWIEAGMPHEHQVFHSTRLPFVPVTTVDKLGRPWCSIFAGSDGKPGFIKSPMHDKLTMTIKSWEGDPFLENAKLFGI
;
A
#
# COMPACT_ATOMS: atom_id res chain seq x y z
N MET A 1 -15.68 -8.14 2.20
CA MET A 1 -15.99 -7.31 3.39
C MET A 1 -15.14 -6.06 3.30
N THR A 2 -15.75 -4.89 3.19
CA THR A 2 -15.04 -3.60 3.07
C THR A 2 -14.36 -3.30 4.41
N ALA A 3 -13.03 -3.23 4.43
CA ALA A 3 -12.22 -3.13 5.64
C ALA A 3 -12.18 -1.70 6.26
N LEU A 4 -12.76 -0.70 5.59
CA LEU A 4 -12.78 0.68 6.09
C LEU A 4 -14.08 1.00 6.83
N LEU A 5 -13.94 1.27 8.14
CA LEU A 5 -15.01 1.79 9.01
C LEU A 5 -14.89 3.32 9.18
N GLY A 6 -14.67 4.02 8.06
CA GLY A 6 -14.45 5.47 8.02
C GLY A 6 -12.98 5.89 7.90
N TRP A 7 -12.76 7.20 7.84
CA TRP A 7 -11.43 7.81 7.75
C TRP A 7 -10.65 7.70 9.05
N HIS A 8 -9.33 7.51 8.96
CA HIS A 8 -8.41 7.61 10.08
C HIS A 8 -8.47 9.02 10.71
N PRO A 9 -8.28 9.18 12.04
CA PRO A 9 -8.32 10.50 12.68
C PRO A 9 -7.39 11.54 12.04
N GLY A 10 -6.21 11.11 11.59
CA GLY A 10 -5.26 11.97 10.86
C GLY A 10 -5.80 12.48 9.52
N GLU A 11 -6.50 11.63 8.76
CA GLU A 11 -7.13 12.01 7.49
C GLU A 11 -8.25 13.00 7.73
N ARG A 12 -9.11 12.77 8.74
CA ARG A 12 -10.16 13.73 9.12
C ARG A 12 -9.59 15.10 9.52
N ALA A 13 -8.46 15.10 10.23
CA ALA A 13 -7.78 16.34 10.62
C ALA A 13 -7.29 17.12 9.40
N ILE A 14 -6.71 16.44 8.40
CA ILE A 14 -6.28 17.08 7.13
C ILE A 14 -7.49 17.57 6.33
N GLN A 15 -8.52 16.74 6.17
CA GLN A 15 -9.75 17.11 5.47
C GLN A 15 -10.41 18.35 6.09
N SER A 16 -10.37 18.47 7.42
CA SER A 16 -10.87 19.66 8.13
C SER A 16 -10.00 20.88 7.84
N LYS A 17 -8.67 20.74 7.87
CA LYS A 17 -7.72 21.83 7.59
C LYS A 17 -7.86 22.39 6.17
N ILE A 18 -8.20 21.55 5.20
CA ILE A 18 -8.39 21.95 3.80
C ILE A 18 -9.86 22.18 3.44
N ALA A 19 -10.76 22.24 4.43
CA ALA A 19 -12.19 22.54 4.30
C ALA A 19 -12.98 21.59 3.38
N VAL A 20 -12.59 20.30 3.29
CA VAL A 20 -13.30 19.27 2.52
C VAL A 20 -13.97 18.20 3.38
N ALA A 21 -13.98 18.36 4.71
CA ALA A 21 -14.54 17.36 5.63
C ALA A 21 -16.01 17.00 5.35
N GLY A 22 -16.83 17.97 4.94
CA GLY A 22 -18.23 17.72 4.56
C GLY A 22 -18.34 16.81 3.32
N PRO A 23 -17.84 17.25 2.14
CA PRO A 23 -17.83 16.43 0.93
C PRO A 23 -17.15 15.07 1.10
N MET A 24 -16.07 14.99 1.89
CA MET A 24 -15.33 13.75 2.09
C MET A 24 -15.95 12.81 3.13
N SER A 25 -16.96 13.23 3.89
CA SER A 25 -17.49 12.50 5.05
C SER A 25 -17.82 11.02 4.78
N GLN A 26 -18.32 10.69 3.58
CA GLN A 26 -18.67 9.32 3.18
C GLN A 26 -17.78 8.77 2.05
N ALA A 27 -16.82 9.53 1.54
CA ALA A 27 -16.03 9.10 0.38
C ALA A 27 -15.18 7.85 0.63
N TYR A 28 -14.98 7.44 1.89
CA TYR A 28 -14.34 6.16 2.23
C TYR A 28 -15.13 4.95 1.72
N THR A 29 -16.44 5.09 1.45
CA THR A 29 -17.28 4.00 0.90
C THR A 29 -17.02 3.76 -0.58
N TRP A 30 -16.34 4.66 -1.27
CA TRP A 30 -15.92 4.47 -2.67
C TRP A 30 -14.67 3.60 -2.78
N ILE A 31 -14.02 3.28 -1.66
CA ILE A 31 -12.82 2.44 -1.64
C ILE A 31 -13.24 0.98 -1.59
N GLU A 32 -12.92 0.24 -2.65
CA GLU A 32 -13.21 -1.18 -2.79
C GLU A 32 -12.00 -2.03 -2.39
N ALA A 33 -12.27 -3.26 -1.92
CA ALA A 33 -11.23 -4.22 -1.53
C ALA A 33 -10.59 -4.96 -2.72
N GLY A 34 -10.66 -4.37 -3.92
CA GLY A 34 -10.12 -4.92 -5.16
C GLY A 34 -9.34 -3.86 -5.93
N MET A 35 -8.69 -4.28 -7.00
CA MET A 35 -7.98 -3.44 -7.95
C MET A 35 -8.75 -3.42 -9.27
N PRO A 36 -9.38 -2.28 -9.60
CA PRO A 36 -9.87 -2.03 -10.95
C PRO A 36 -8.81 -2.34 -12.01
N HIS A 37 -9.22 -2.64 -13.23
CA HIS A 37 -8.29 -3.05 -14.28
C HIS A 37 -7.16 -2.03 -14.49
N GLU A 38 -7.47 -0.74 -14.46
CA GLU A 38 -6.49 0.33 -14.58
C GLU A 38 -5.48 0.35 -13.42
N HIS A 39 -5.89 -0.01 -12.19
CA HIS A 39 -4.98 -0.16 -11.05
C HIS A 39 -4.04 -1.36 -11.23
N GLN A 40 -4.55 -2.48 -11.75
CA GLN A 40 -3.73 -3.67 -12.03
C GLN A 40 -2.67 -3.36 -13.09
N VAL A 41 -3.04 -2.67 -14.17
CA VAL A 41 -2.13 -2.24 -15.23
C VAL A 41 -1.09 -1.26 -14.70
N PHE A 42 -1.51 -0.28 -13.90
CA PHE A 42 -0.59 0.70 -13.30
C PHE A 42 0.49 0.03 -12.45
N HIS A 43 0.10 -0.81 -11.48
CA HIS A 43 1.05 -1.45 -10.57
C HIS A 43 1.98 -2.44 -11.28
N SER A 44 1.48 -3.20 -12.26
CA SER A 44 2.28 -4.22 -12.94
C SER A 44 3.21 -3.68 -14.03
N THR A 45 2.83 -2.58 -14.70
CA THR A 45 3.55 -2.12 -15.91
C THR A 45 4.25 -0.77 -15.76
N ARG A 46 3.82 0.09 -14.84
CA ARG A 46 4.26 1.50 -14.80
C ARG A 46 5.20 1.83 -13.65
N LEU A 47 5.17 1.05 -12.57
CA LEU A 47 5.94 1.36 -11.38
C LEU A 47 7.39 0.86 -11.50
N PRO A 48 8.40 1.77 -11.44
CA PRO A 48 9.80 1.37 -11.31
C PRO A 48 10.14 0.95 -9.86
N PHE A 49 9.37 1.42 -8.88
CA PHE A 49 9.45 1.04 -7.47
C PHE A 49 8.09 1.18 -6.78
N VAL A 50 7.92 0.55 -5.61
CA VAL A 50 6.75 0.68 -4.74
C VAL A 50 7.20 0.86 -3.28
N PRO A 51 6.73 1.90 -2.58
CA PRO A 51 6.92 2.00 -1.13
C PRO A 51 5.98 1.02 -0.42
N VAL A 52 6.52 0.23 0.50
CA VAL A 52 5.75 -0.71 1.33
C VAL A 52 5.96 -0.34 2.79
N THR A 53 4.85 -0.06 3.47
CA THR A 53 4.86 0.23 4.91
C THR A 53 4.43 -1.01 5.67
N THR A 54 5.24 -1.39 6.66
CA THR A 54 4.93 -2.44 7.63
C THR A 54 4.91 -1.84 9.03
N VAL A 55 4.31 -2.54 9.98
CA VAL A 55 4.39 -2.19 11.40
C VAL A 55 5.28 -3.19 12.12
N ASP A 56 6.13 -2.69 13.02
CA ASP A 56 6.92 -3.56 13.88
C ASP A 56 6.10 -4.11 15.06
N LYS A 57 6.75 -4.91 15.91
CA LYS A 57 6.13 -5.50 17.11
C LYS A 57 5.57 -4.47 18.11
N LEU A 58 6.04 -3.23 18.05
CA LEU A 58 5.58 -2.13 18.92
C LEU A 58 4.51 -1.27 18.22
N GLY A 59 4.08 -1.65 17.01
CA GLY A 59 3.10 -0.92 16.21
C GLY A 59 3.67 0.33 15.53
N ARG A 60 4.98 0.50 15.49
CA ARG A 60 5.61 1.66 14.83
C ARG A 60 5.68 1.41 13.32
N PRO A 61 5.28 2.39 12.47
CA PRO A 61 5.33 2.23 11.02
C PRO A 61 6.77 2.37 10.49
N TRP A 62 7.15 1.46 9.59
CA TRP A 62 8.41 1.48 8.86
C TRP A 62 8.13 1.34 7.37
N CYS A 63 8.70 2.24 6.56
CA CYS A 63 8.55 2.23 5.11
C CYS A 63 9.84 1.77 4.43
N SER A 64 9.70 0.76 3.56
CA SER A 64 10.77 0.26 2.70
C SER A 64 10.44 0.56 1.25
N ILE A 65 11.46 0.62 0.39
CA ILE A 65 11.29 0.83 -1.05
C ILE A 65 11.66 -0.45 -1.78
N PHE A 66 10.72 -1.00 -2.54
CA PHE A 66 10.96 -2.17 -3.38
C PHE A 66 11.07 -1.77 -4.84
N ALA A 67 12.03 -2.35 -5.54
CA ALA A 67 12.24 -2.18 -6.97
C ALA A 67 12.70 -3.49 -7.60
N GLY A 68 12.58 -3.58 -8.92
CA GLY A 68 13.19 -4.66 -9.70
C GLY A 68 14.71 -4.65 -9.57
N SER A 69 15.34 -5.81 -9.74
CA SER A 69 16.80 -5.97 -9.60
C SER A 69 17.61 -5.14 -10.60
N ASP A 70 17.01 -4.78 -11.74
CA ASP A 70 17.58 -3.95 -12.80
C ASP A 70 17.03 -2.50 -12.78
N GLY A 71 16.24 -2.15 -11.77
CA GLY A 71 15.59 -0.84 -11.64
C GLY A 71 14.48 -0.56 -12.65
N LYS A 72 14.05 -1.56 -13.44
CA LYS A 72 12.99 -1.39 -14.45
C LYS A 72 11.63 -1.88 -13.94
N PRO A 73 10.52 -1.36 -14.51
CA PRO A 73 9.19 -1.91 -14.27
C PRO A 73 9.09 -3.39 -14.65
N GLY A 74 8.14 -4.10 -14.03
CA GLY A 74 7.85 -5.51 -14.32
C GLY A 74 8.15 -6.50 -13.18
N PHE A 75 8.64 -6.01 -12.04
CA PHE A 75 8.86 -6.83 -10.84
C PHE A 75 7.56 -7.11 -10.05
N ILE A 76 6.46 -6.45 -10.41
CA ILE A 76 5.13 -6.60 -9.82
C ILE A 76 4.20 -7.32 -10.81
N LYS A 77 3.43 -8.29 -10.33
CA LYS A 77 2.38 -9.00 -11.08
C LYS A 77 1.05 -8.90 -10.32
N SER A 78 -0.06 -8.93 -11.07
CA SER A 78 -1.42 -8.95 -10.52
C SER A 78 -2.11 -10.27 -10.89
N PRO A 79 -1.84 -11.38 -10.20
CA PRO A 79 -2.42 -12.68 -10.55
C PRO A 79 -3.94 -12.76 -10.30
N MET A 80 -4.48 -11.91 -9.44
CA MET A 80 -5.90 -11.83 -9.11
C MET A 80 -6.29 -10.36 -8.93
N HIS A 81 -7.59 -10.08 -8.98
CA HIS A 81 -8.11 -8.70 -8.91
C HIS A 81 -7.78 -7.97 -7.60
N ASP A 82 -7.37 -8.67 -6.56
CA ASP A 82 -7.19 -8.18 -5.18
C ASP A 82 -5.80 -8.56 -4.63
N LYS A 83 -4.90 -9.05 -5.49
CA LYS A 83 -3.59 -9.54 -5.08
C LYS A 83 -2.49 -9.07 -6.02
N LEU A 84 -1.44 -8.49 -5.43
CA LEU A 84 -0.16 -8.26 -6.11
C LEU A 84 0.87 -9.29 -5.62
N THR A 85 1.71 -9.77 -6.52
CA THR A 85 2.90 -10.55 -6.22
C THR A 85 4.12 -9.83 -6.74
N MET A 86 5.19 -9.80 -5.95
CA MET A 86 6.38 -9.01 -6.27
C MET A 86 7.63 -9.83 -6.04
N THR A 87 8.55 -9.78 -7.00
CA THR A 87 9.91 -10.29 -6.80
C THR A 87 10.78 -9.11 -6.38
N ILE A 88 11.14 -9.08 -5.10
CA ILE A 88 11.85 -7.93 -4.50
C ILE A 88 13.24 -8.33 -4.05
N LYS A 89 14.13 -7.34 -3.99
CA LYS A 89 15.41 -7.44 -3.28
C LYS A 89 15.43 -6.36 -2.21
N SER A 90 15.62 -6.77 -0.97
CA SER A 90 15.83 -5.87 0.17
C SER A 90 17.30 -5.91 0.60
N TRP A 91 17.72 -5.01 1.50
CA TRP A 91 19.08 -4.92 2.02
C TRP A 91 19.15 -5.38 3.48
N GLU A 92 20.34 -5.76 3.93
CA GLU A 92 20.58 -6.15 5.31
C GLU A 92 20.24 -5.00 6.27
N GLY A 93 19.36 -5.25 7.23
CA GLY A 93 18.90 -4.26 8.20
C GLY A 93 17.67 -3.46 7.77
N ASP A 94 17.10 -3.72 6.59
CA ASP A 94 15.77 -3.22 6.24
C ASP A 94 14.72 -3.77 7.26
N PRO A 95 13.97 -2.91 7.98
CA PRO A 95 12.96 -3.32 8.94
C PRO A 95 11.90 -4.25 8.36
N PHE A 96 11.64 -4.18 7.05
CA PHE A 96 10.71 -5.08 6.38
C PHE A 96 11.04 -6.55 6.61
N LEU A 97 12.32 -6.94 6.58
CA LEU A 97 12.73 -8.34 6.70
C LEU A 97 12.30 -8.97 8.04
N GLU A 98 12.35 -8.18 9.12
CA GLU A 98 11.88 -8.64 10.43
C GLU A 98 10.37 -8.49 10.58
N ASN A 99 9.79 -7.41 10.04
CA ASN A 99 8.35 -7.15 10.15
C ASN A 99 7.52 -8.15 9.34
N ALA A 100 7.98 -8.58 8.15
CA ALA A 100 7.28 -9.53 7.29
C ALA A 100 6.96 -10.86 7.99
N LYS A 101 7.87 -11.32 8.87
CA LYS A 101 7.69 -12.52 9.70
C LYS A 101 6.46 -12.46 10.60
N LEU A 102 6.01 -11.26 11.00
CA LEU A 102 4.79 -11.06 11.80
C LEU A 102 3.52 -11.32 11.01
N PHE A 103 3.59 -11.22 9.68
CA PHE A 103 2.46 -11.36 8.76
C PHE A 103 2.45 -12.72 8.05
N GLY A 104 3.40 -13.61 8.33
CA GLY A 104 3.51 -14.93 7.71
C GLY A 104 3.87 -14.89 6.22
N ILE A 105 4.59 -13.83 5.80
CA ILE A 105 5.05 -13.60 4.42
C ILE A 105 6.57 -13.66 4.37
#